data_AF-A0A2S5A4Z4-F1
#
_entry.id   AF-A0A2S5A4Z4-F1
#
_cell.length_a   1.000
_cell.length_b   1.000
_cell.length_c   1.000
_cell.angle_alpha   90.00
_cell.angle_beta   90.00
_cell.angle_gamma   90.00
#
_symmetry.space_group_name_H-M   'P 1'
#
loop_
_entity.id
_entity.type
_entity.pdbx_description
1 polymer ?
#
loop_
_entity_poly.entity_id
_entity_poly.type
_entity_poly.pdbx_seq_one_letter_code
_entity_poly.pdbx_strand_id
1 'polypeptide(L)'
;MFGANYLRLRNEYALNLLDSKINLKDYRFLKLRSVILENIISATSPSNDTYHIIVPSGLFYKTICAEFELYHVRAKMQYNDFSASSTISESWKFTTFYYFIFFCNVALHRLLNRGYIYLDLTSASTLSTSLNVLLSDVVNIGTGNWSFRKLSETSSVVTIELKKAGSNVHQLAWQDLKKTLKDFIANSSSKTTDPERSVLENIYKNLRANNDFSPSETRNYLNYVSEVALDEIESKIVCPQPKIESFIKTLTTLNYNNSLASNISFSIIIGQYLFLLNSELVNDLQGRDPKQFKLIRKVV
;
A
#
# COMPACT_ATOMS: atom_id res chain seq x y z
N MET A 1 -11.17 4.95 -17.09
CA MET A 1 -10.67 4.12 -15.97
C MET A 1 -10.81 4.84 -14.64
N PHE A 2 -10.56 6.15 -14.58
CA PHE A 2 -10.71 6.95 -13.36
C PHE A 2 -11.94 7.85 -13.45
N GLY A 3 -12.73 7.94 -12.37
CA GLY A 3 -14.02 8.59 -12.32
C GLY A 3 -14.32 9.17 -10.93
N ALA A 4 -15.53 8.98 -10.42
CA ALA A 4 -15.98 9.60 -9.17
C ALA A 4 -15.14 9.18 -7.95
N ASN A 5 -14.74 7.91 -7.85
CA ASN A 5 -13.95 7.45 -6.73
C ASN A 5 -12.53 8.04 -6.80
N TYR A 6 -11.91 8.05 -7.99
CA TYR A 6 -10.64 8.75 -8.21
C TYR A 6 -10.70 10.22 -7.75
N LEU A 7 -11.74 10.96 -8.16
CA LEU A 7 -11.90 12.37 -7.78
C LEU A 7 -12.02 12.54 -6.26
N ARG A 8 -12.71 11.62 -5.59
CA ARG A 8 -12.79 11.58 -4.13
C ARG A 8 -11.41 11.39 -3.51
N LEU A 9 -10.67 10.37 -3.96
CA LEU A 9 -9.31 10.08 -3.48
C LEU A 9 -8.39 11.30 -3.64
N ARG A 10 -8.44 11.93 -4.81
CA ARG A 10 -7.68 13.13 -5.10
C ARG A 10 -8.01 14.26 -4.13
N ASN A 11 -9.30 14.58 -3.99
CA ASN A 11 -9.74 15.74 -3.24
C ASN A 11 -9.59 15.56 -1.71
N GLU A 12 -9.86 14.37 -1.19
CA GLU A 12 -9.86 14.11 0.27
C GLU A 12 -8.47 13.77 0.82
N TYR A 13 -7.57 13.21 -0.02
CA TYR A 13 -6.29 12.69 0.46
C TYR A 13 -5.10 13.32 -0.28
N ALA A 14 -5.10 13.30 -1.60
CA ALA A 14 -3.91 13.69 -2.38
C ALA A 14 -3.60 15.18 -2.27
N LEU A 15 -4.61 16.05 -2.35
CA LEU A 15 -4.41 17.50 -2.30
C LEU A 15 -3.81 17.97 -0.96
N ASN A 16 -4.04 17.25 0.14
CA ASN A 16 -3.44 17.56 1.44
C ASN A 16 -1.90 17.44 1.44
N LEU A 17 -1.34 16.78 0.42
CA LEU A 17 0.11 16.61 0.28
C LEU A 17 0.79 17.79 -0.45
N LEU A 18 0.04 18.67 -1.12
CA LEU A 18 0.62 19.76 -1.91
C LEU A 18 1.43 20.75 -1.05
N ASP A 19 0.95 21.03 0.16
CA ASP A 19 1.62 21.93 1.09
C ASP A 19 2.84 21.29 1.77
N SER A 20 2.97 19.96 1.66
CA SER A 20 4.10 19.20 2.19
C SER A 20 5.29 19.29 1.23
N LYS A 21 6.03 20.40 1.30
CA LYS A 21 7.27 20.58 0.54
C LYS A 21 8.42 19.81 1.20
N ILE A 22 9.01 18.88 0.45
CA ILE A 22 10.08 17.98 0.94
C ILE A 22 11.37 18.23 0.15
N ASN A 23 12.50 18.34 0.87
CA ASN A 23 13.82 18.36 0.24
C ASN A 23 14.37 16.94 0.15
N LEU A 24 15.22 16.68 -0.85
CA LEU A 24 15.81 15.35 -1.08
C LEU A 24 16.52 14.78 0.16
N LYS A 25 17.16 15.63 0.95
CA LYS A 25 17.84 15.23 2.19
C LYS A 25 16.86 14.77 3.29
N ASP A 26 15.63 15.26 3.26
CA ASP A 26 14.64 15.03 4.32
C ASP A 26 14.00 13.63 4.22
N TYR A 27 13.96 13.02 3.03
CA TYR A 27 13.37 11.68 2.80
C TYR A 27 13.99 10.57 3.65
N ARG A 28 15.26 10.71 4.05
CA ARG A 28 15.92 9.70 4.90
C ARG A 28 15.39 9.70 6.33
N PHE A 29 14.83 10.83 6.78
CA PHE A 29 14.42 11.09 8.16
C PHE A 29 12.90 11.18 8.32
N LEU A 30 12.18 11.57 7.26
CA LEU A 30 10.71 11.65 7.26
C LEU A 30 10.10 10.25 7.16
N LYS A 31 9.95 9.61 8.32
CA LYS A 31 9.23 8.33 8.48
C LYS A 31 8.10 8.52 9.47
N LEU A 32 6.94 7.96 9.18
CA LEU A 32 5.79 8.07 10.08
C LEU A 32 6.11 7.48 11.45
N ARG A 33 6.89 6.39 11.48
CA ARG A 33 7.41 5.80 12.71
C ARG A 33 8.12 6.84 13.57
N SER A 34 9.04 7.62 13.01
CA SER A 34 9.78 8.65 13.77
C SER A 34 8.85 9.75 14.31
N VAL A 35 7.85 10.18 13.54
CA VAL A 35 6.85 11.14 14.03
C VAL A 35 6.07 10.59 15.23
N ILE A 36 5.65 9.34 15.16
CA ILE A 36 4.92 8.67 16.27
C ILE A 36 5.83 8.43 17.49
N LEU A 37 7.14 8.27 17.32
CA LEU A 37 8.07 8.03 18.43
C LEU A 37 8.52 9.33 19.13
N GLU A 38 8.74 10.39 18.36
CA GLU A 38 9.51 11.56 18.81
C GLU A 38 8.67 12.85 18.90
N ASN A 39 7.47 12.89 18.31
CA ASN A 39 6.68 14.11 18.15
C ASN A 39 5.25 13.97 18.70
N ILE A 40 5.06 13.16 19.74
CA ILE A 40 3.76 13.03 20.41
C ILE A 40 3.48 14.30 21.23
N ILE A 41 2.37 14.97 20.95
CA ILE A 41 1.86 16.10 21.72
C ILE A 41 1.06 15.59 22.92
N SER A 42 0.18 14.61 22.70
CA SER A 42 -0.60 13.96 23.74
C SER A 42 -1.06 12.57 23.28
N ALA A 43 -1.49 11.74 24.24
CA ALA A 43 -2.02 10.41 23.97
C ALA A 43 -3.22 10.09 24.86
N THR A 44 -4.09 9.19 24.39
CA THR A 44 -5.12 8.52 25.21
C THR A 44 -5.14 7.03 24.87
N SER A 45 -5.60 6.18 25.80
CA SER A 45 -5.76 4.75 25.57
C SER A 45 -7.22 4.35 25.74
N PRO A 46 -8.00 4.27 24.64
CA PRO A 46 -9.42 3.89 24.72
C PRO A 46 -9.63 2.41 25.05
N SER A 47 -8.63 1.56 24.82
CA SER A 47 -8.65 0.12 25.11
C SER A 47 -7.24 -0.46 25.10
N ASN A 48 -7.07 -1.67 25.62
CA ASN A 48 -5.79 -2.38 25.61
C ASN A 48 -5.20 -2.46 24.20
N ASP A 49 -3.89 -2.25 24.08
CA ASP A 49 -3.13 -2.27 22.82
C ASP A 49 -3.65 -1.30 21.73
N THR A 50 -4.43 -0.28 22.13
CA THR A 50 -4.90 0.79 21.24
C THR A 50 -4.62 2.14 21.87
N TYR A 51 -4.03 3.05 21.09
CA TYR A 51 -3.64 4.38 21.52
C TYR A 51 -4.12 5.41 20.50
N HIS A 52 -4.69 6.50 20.96
CA HIS A 52 -4.91 7.68 20.13
C HIS A 52 -3.78 8.67 20.42
N ILE A 53 -2.93 8.90 19.42
CA ILE A 53 -1.72 9.71 19.52
C ILE A 53 -1.94 10.99 18.72
N ILE A 54 -1.76 12.14 19.35
CA ILE A 54 -1.85 13.45 18.71
C ILE A 54 -0.46 13.93 18.30
N VAL A 55 -0.28 14.26 17.03
CA VAL A 55 1.00 14.74 16.46
C VAL A 55 0.81 16.03 15.64
N PRO A 56 1.87 16.82 15.39
CA PRO A 56 1.77 18.00 14.53
C PRO A 56 1.33 17.63 13.10
N SER A 57 0.27 18.29 12.60
CA SER A 57 -0.31 18.03 11.28
C SER A 57 0.70 18.18 10.14
N GLY A 58 1.52 19.24 10.20
CA GLY A 58 2.56 19.48 9.20
C GLY A 58 3.64 18.38 9.13
N LEU A 59 3.99 17.76 10.27
CA LEU A 59 4.94 16.63 10.27
C LEU A 59 4.27 15.36 9.75
N PHE A 60 3.03 15.10 10.17
CA PHE A 60 2.25 13.97 9.67
C PHE A 60 2.18 13.99 8.14
N TYR A 61 1.68 15.07 7.53
CA TYR A 61 1.52 15.13 6.08
C TYR A 61 2.85 15.13 5.31
N LYS A 62 3.92 15.71 5.87
CA LYS A 62 5.28 15.54 5.31
C LYS A 62 5.72 14.08 5.29
N THR A 63 5.46 13.32 6.35
CA THR A 63 5.80 11.89 6.35
C THR A 63 4.92 11.07 5.41
N ILE A 64 3.62 11.34 5.34
CA ILE A 64 2.73 10.67 4.40
C ILE A 64 3.18 10.94 2.95
N CYS A 65 3.49 12.20 2.63
CA CYS A 65 3.99 12.59 1.31
C CYS A 65 5.32 11.89 0.99
N ALA A 66 6.29 11.90 1.91
CA ALA A 66 7.58 11.21 1.73
C ALA A 66 7.39 9.70 1.52
N GLU A 67 6.63 9.03 2.39
CA GLU A 67 6.47 7.58 2.36
C GLU A 67 5.65 7.14 1.14
N PHE A 68 4.59 7.86 0.77
CA PHE A 68 3.85 7.61 -0.47
C PHE A 68 4.79 7.59 -1.68
N GLU A 69 5.62 8.61 -1.81
CA GLU A 69 6.59 8.69 -2.91
C GLU A 69 7.64 7.59 -2.86
N LEU A 70 8.23 7.33 -1.69
CA LEU A 70 9.27 6.31 -1.54
C LEU A 70 8.74 4.91 -1.89
N TYR A 71 7.52 4.58 -1.46
CA TYR A 71 6.89 3.31 -1.82
C TYR A 71 6.51 3.27 -3.29
N HIS A 72 6.05 4.37 -3.88
CA HIS A 72 5.79 4.42 -5.32
C HIS A 72 7.07 4.27 -6.15
N VAL A 73 8.18 4.90 -5.74
CA VAL A 73 9.51 4.72 -6.32
C VAL A 73 9.96 3.26 -6.23
N ARG A 74 9.80 2.63 -5.06
CA ARG A 74 10.10 1.20 -4.91
C ARG A 74 9.24 0.31 -5.81
N ALA A 75 7.95 0.61 -5.94
CA ALA A 75 7.08 -0.10 -6.87
C ALA A 75 7.60 0.05 -8.31
N LYS A 76 7.94 1.27 -8.75
CA LYS A 76 8.50 1.51 -10.08
C LYS A 76 9.79 0.72 -10.33
N MET A 77 10.72 0.70 -9.35
CA MET A 77 11.94 -0.11 -9.43
C MET A 77 11.61 -1.61 -9.61
N GLN A 78 10.72 -2.15 -8.77
CA GLN A 78 10.31 -3.55 -8.88
C GLN A 78 9.59 -3.88 -10.19
N TYR A 79 8.81 -2.95 -10.75
CA TYR A 79 8.18 -3.11 -12.06
C TYR A 79 9.22 -3.14 -13.19
N ASN A 80 10.24 -2.27 -13.12
CA ASN A 80 11.35 -2.28 -14.07
C ASN A 80 12.14 -3.59 -13.99
N ASP A 81 12.48 -4.04 -12.77
CA ASP A 81 13.15 -5.32 -12.53
C ASP A 81 12.33 -6.50 -13.09
N PHE A 82 11.03 -6.53 -12.78
CA PHE A 82 10.10 -7.53 -13.32
C PHE A 82 10.02 -7.47 -14.85
N SER A 83 10.03 -6.29 -15.46
CA SER A 83 9.94 -6.18 -16.92
C SER A 83 11.23 -6.65 -17.61
N ALA A 84 12.39 -6.49 -16.96
CA ALA A 84 13.68 -6.91 -17.45
C ALA A 84 14.01 -8.40 -17.17
N SER A 85 13.19 -9.08 -16.37
CA SER A 85 13.51 -10.40 -15.82
C SER A 85 13.24 -11.58 -16.77
N SER A 86 13.66 -11.50 -18.03
CA SER A 86 13.37 -12.52 -19.05
C SER A 86 14.13 -13.85 -18.82
N THR A 87 15.26 -13.82 -18.10
CA THR A 87 16.19 -14.95 -17.96
C THR A 87 16.15 -15.65 -16.60
N ILE A 88 15.28 -15.24 -15.68
CA ILE A 88 15.13 -15.86 -14.36
C ILE A 88 13.93 -16.82 -14.34
N SER A 89 13.86 -17.68 -13.32
CA SER A 89 12.74 -18.62 -13.17
C SER A 89 11.41 -17.91 -12.94
N GLU A 90 10.31 -18.56 -13.34
CA GLU A 90 8.96 -18.00 -13.26
C GLU A 90 8.54 -17.69 -11.81
N SER A 91 8.99 -18.49 -10.85
CA SER A 91 8.82 -18.24 -9.41
C SER A 91 9.52 -16.96 -8.96
N TRP A 92 10.73 -16.69 -9.46
CA TRP A 92 11.42 -15.44 -9.18
C TRP A 92 10.80 -14.26 -9.90
N LYS A 93 10.32 -14.41 -11.15
CA LYS A 93 9.54 -13.37 -11.83
C LYS A 93 8.32 -12.98 -10.99
N PHE A 94 7.56 -13.98 -10.52
CA PHE A 94 6.40 -13.72 -9.67
C PHE A 94 6.79 -13.09 -8.33
N THR A 95 7.91 -13.48 -7.73
CA THR A 95 8.41 -12.89 -6.48
C THR A 95 8.72 -11.41 -6.63
N THR A 96 9.42 -11.03 -7.71
CA THR A 96 9.69 -9.63 -8.04
C THR A 96 8.38 -8.86 -8.27
N PHE A 97 7.45 -9.46 -9.02
CA PHE A 97 6.14 -8.87 -9.27
C PHE A 97 5.31 -8.70 -7.98
N TYR A 98 5.37 -9.66 -7.07
CA TYR A 98 4.70 -9.59 -5.78
C TYR A 98 5.15 -8.38 -4.96
N TYR A 99 6.45 -8.08 -4.93
CA TYR A 99 6.93 -6.89 -4.23
C TYR A 99 6.49 -5.59 -4.91
N PHE A 100 6.38 -5.58 -6.24
CA PHE A 100 5.71 -4.49 -6.95
C PHE A 100 4.25 -4.27 -6.46
N ILE A 101 3.43 -5.33 -6.40
CA ILE A 101 2.05 -5.22 -5.86
C ILE A 101 2.07 -4.71 -4.42
N PHE A 102 2.93 -5.29 -3.58
CA PHE A 102 3.00 -4.96 -2.16
C PHE A 102 3.34 -3.48 -1.97
N PHE A 103 4.34 -2.96 -2.67
CA PHE A 103 4.72 -1.54 -2.57
C PHE A 103 3.65 -0.61 -3.15
N CYS A 104 2.98 -0.98 -4.24
CA CYS A 104 1.82 -0.22 -4.74
C CYS A 104 0.69 -0.16 -3.69
N ASN A 105 0.41 -1.29 -3.04
CA ASN A 105 -0.61 -1.37 -2.01
C ASN A 105 -0.26 -0.53 -0.78
N VAL A 106 1.00 -0.60 -0.31
CA VAL A 106 1.47 0.20 0.82
C VAL A 106 1.45 1.69 0.47
N ALA A 107 1.87 2.08 -0.73
CA ALA A 107 1.80 3.47 -1.20
C ALA A 107 0.34 3.98 -1.15
N LEU A 108 -0.61 3.23 -1.72
CA LEU A 108 -2.03 3.59 -1.67
C LEU A 108 -2.50 3.78 -0.21
N HIS A 109 -2.20 2.84 0.68
CA HIS A 109 -2.64 2.95 2.07
C HIS A 109 -2.02 4.16 2.79
N ARG A 110 -0.74 4.49 2.50
CA ARG A 110 -0.11 5.72 3.02
C ARG A 110 -0.87 6.95 2.59
N LEU A 111 -1.20 7.08 1.31
CA LEU A 111 -2.03 8.17 0.81
C LEU A 111 -3.37 8.25 1.55
N LEU A 112 -3.99 7.09 1.81
CA LEU A 112 -5.25 6.99 2.56
C LEU A 112 -5.09 7.26 4.07
N ASN A 113 -3.93 7.76 4.52
CA ASN A 113 -3.62 8.08 5.91
C ASN A 113 -3.78 6.87 6.86
N ARG A 114 -3.45 5.68 6.37
CA ARG A 114 -3.52 4.42 7.12
C ARG A 114 -2.44 3.42 6.71
N GLY A 115 -2.35 2.32 7.45
CA GLY A 115 -1.49 1.19 7.10
C GLY A 115 -0.71 0.71 8.32
N TYR A 116 0.50 0.21 8.12
CA TYR A 116 1.26 -0.47 9.17
C TYR A 116 2.64 0.15 9.38
N ILE A 117 3.10 0.14 10.63
CA ILE A 117 4.50 0.37 11.02
C ILE A 117 5.02 -0.84 11.79
N TYR A 118 6.31 -1.13 11.64
CA TYR A 118 6.98 -2.14 12.43
C TYR A 118 7.75 -1.49 13.57
N LEU A 119 7.49 -1.95 14.79
CA LEU A 119 8.25 -1.56 15.98
C LEU A 119 9.21 -2.69 16.34
N ASP A 120 10.51 -2.42 16.15
CA ASP A 120 11.58 -3.21 16.74
C ASP A 120 11.67 -2.97 18.25
N LEU A 121 12.54 -3.71 18.95
CA LEU A 121 12.68 -3.62 20.41
C LEU A 121 12.98 -2.19 20.87
N THR A 122 13.90 -1.51 20.17
CA THR A 122 14.26 -0.12 20.48
C THR A 122 13.08 0.82 20.29
N SER A 123 12.41 0.75 19.13
CA SER A 123 11.26 1.59 18.81
C SER A 123 10.10 1.37 19.78
N ALA A 124 9.84 0.12 20.16
CA ALA A 124 8.80 -0.24 21.11
C ALA A 124 9.12 0.30 22.52
N SER A 125 10.37 0.19 22.96
CA SER A 125 10.82 0.76 24.23
C SER A 125 10.73 2.29 24.25
N THR A 126 11.12 2.96 23.15
CA THR A 126 10.98 4.41 23.01
C THR A 126 9.52 4.82 23.09
N LEU A 127 8.62 4.15 22.35
CA LEU A 127 7.20 4.46 22.40
C LEU A 127 6.61 4.24 23.79
N SER A 128 6.97 3.15 24.46
CA SER A 128 6.54 2.86 25.84
C SER A 128 6.94 3.99 26.78
N THR A 129 8.20 4.45 26.67
CA THR A 129 8.72 5.56 27.49
C THR A 129 7.91 6.84 27.24
N SER A 130 7.71 7.21 25.97
CA SER A 130 6.93 8.39 25.60
C SER A 130 5.49 8.32 26.10
N LEU A 131 4.85 7.16 26.00
CA LEU A 131 3.47 6.96 26.45
C LEU A 131 3.34 6.96 27.98
N ASN A 132 4.31 6.39 28.71
CA ASN A 132 4.33 6.40 30.18
C ASN A 132 4.48 7.81 30.76
N VAL A 133 5.02 8.76 30.01
CA VAL A 133 5.06 10.19 30.41
C VAL A 133 3.69 10.87 30.24
N LEU A 134 2.89 10.39 29.28
CA LEU A 134 1.66 11.06 28.83
C LEU A 134 0.37 10.43 29.38
N LEU A 135 0.45 9.19 29.86
CA LEU A 135 -0.68 8.40 30.33
C LEU A 135 -0.51 8.06 31.82
N SER A 136 -1.63 7.87 32.51
CA SER A 136 -1.64 7.52 33.95
C SER A 136 -1.27 6.07 34.21
N ASP A 137 -1.53 5.18 33.24
CA ASP A 137 -1.32 3.75 33.38
C ASP A 137 0.05 3.33 32.82
N VAL A 138 0.64 2.30 33.42
CA VAL A 138 1.90 1.72 32.91
C VAL A 138 1.63 1.06 31.56
N VAL A 139 2.24 1.63 30.52
CA VAL A 139 2.21 1.17 29.14
C VAL A 139 3.48 0.37 28.82
N ASN A 140 3.28 -0.83 28.28
CA ASN A 140 4.33 -1.67 27.74
C ASN A 140 4.01 -2.07 26.29
N ILE A 141 4.65 -1.39 25.34
CA ILE A 141 4.49 -1.66 23.91
C ILE A 141 5.37 -2.85 23.52
N GLY A 142 4.75 -3.87 22.92
CA GLY A 142 5.46 -5.01 22.35
C GLY A 142 5.98 -4.75 20.93
N THR A 143 6.99 -5.54 20.54
CA THR A 143 7.52 -5.57 19.17
C THR A 143 6.50 -6.13 18.18
N GLY A 144 6.63 -5.75 16.91
CA GLY A 144 5.81 -6.30 15.82
C GLY A 144 5.13 -5.23 14.99
N ASN A 145 4.11 -5.64 14.22
CA ASN A 145 3.36 -4.70 13.38
C ASN A 145 2.24 -4.04 14.18
N TRP A 146 2.17 -2.72 14.02
CA TRP A 146 1.11 -1.87 14.53
C TRP A 146 0.42 -1.21 13.35
N SER A 147 -0.90 -1.30 13.29
CA SER A 147 -1.69 -0.53 12.34
C SER A 147 -1.81 0.91 12.83
N PHE A 148 -1.74 1.87 11.92
CA PHE A 148 -2.14 3.24 12.17
C PHE A 148 -3.27 3.68 11.25
N ARG A 149 -4.07 4.64 11.72
CA ARG A 149 -5.14 5.27 10.95
C ARG A 149 -5.39 6.69 11.46
N LYS A 150 -5.50 7.67 10.56
CA LYS A 150 -5.99 9.01 10.91
C LYS A 150 -7.45 8.91 11.37
N LEU A 151 -7.74 9.42 12.58
CA LEU A 151 -9.11 9.53 13.12
C LEU A 151 -9.71 10.90 12.87
N SER A 152 -8.94 11.96 13.12
CA SER A 152 -9.39 13.35 13.02
C SER A 152 -8.20 14.28 12.78
N GLU A 153 -8.49 15.52 12.40
CA GLU A 153 -7.49 16.57 12.25
C GLU A 153 -8.06 17.95 12.58
N THR A 154 -7.16 18.84 12.98
CA THR A 154 -7.35 20.29 12.97
C THR A 154 -6.28 20.92 12.09
N SER A 155 -6.26 22.25 11.98
CA SER A 155 -5.19 22.95 11.26
C SER A 155 -3.79 22.71 11.83
N SER A 156 -3.67 22.37 13.12
CA SER A 156 -2.39 22.23 13.81
C SER A 156 -2.00 20.78 14.12
N VAL A 157 -2.97 19.90 14.35
CA VAL A 157 -2.71 18.53 14.83
C VAL A 157 -3.51 17.46 14.08
N VAL A 158 -2.99 16.25 14.09
CA VAL A 158 -3.65 15.05 13.59
C VAL A 158 -3.73 14.02 14.71
N THR A 159 -4.91 13.41 14.88
CA THR A 159 -5.10 12.28 15.80
C THR A 159 -4.96 10.97 15.03
N ILE A 160 -4.06 10.13 15.49
CA ILE A 160 -3.73 8.84 14.90
C ILE A 160 -4.14 7.74 15.88
N GLU A 161 -4.98 6.82 15.43
CA GLU A 161 -5.15 5.54 16.11
C GLU A 161 -3.94 4.67 15.80
N LEU A 162 -3.27 4.15 16.83
CA LEU A 162 -2.22 3.15 16.75
C LEU A 162 -2.68 1.89 17.49
N LYS A 163 -2.74 0.77 16.77
CA LYS A 163 -3.27 -0.50 17.30
C LYS A 163 -2.39 -1.68 16.94
N LYS A 164 -2.18 -2.60 17.87
CA LYS A 164 -1.42 -3.82 17.61
C LYS A 164 -2.12 -4.69 16.57
N ALA A 165 -1.41 -5.09 15.52
CA ALA A 165 -2.00 -5.77 14.36
C ALA A 165 -1.51 -7.23 14.17
N GLY A 166 -0.37 -7.61 14.76
CA GLY A 166 0.18 -8.97 14.69
C GLY A 166 1.43 -9.10 13.82
N SER A 167 1.74 -10.31 13.33
CA SER A 167 3.05 -10.63 12.73
C SER A 167 3.11 -10.58 11.20
N ASN A 168 2.03 -10.84 10.47
CA ASN A 168 2.06 -10.94 8.99
C ASN A 168 1.54 -9.67 8.29
N VAL A 169 2.41 -8.68 8.10
CA VAL A 169 2.07 -7.41 7.42
C VAL A 169 1.59 -7.60 5.98
N HIS A 170 2.05 -8.64 5.29
CA HIS A 170 1.69 -8.88 3.90
C HIS A 170 0.23 -9.34 3.76
N GLN A 171 -0.21 -10.27 4.61
CA GLN A 171 -1.61 -10.69 4.67
C GLN A 171 -2.50 -9.54 5.19
N LEU A 172 -2.05 -8.81 6.22
CA LEU A 172 -2.80 -7.67 6.77
C LEU A 172 -3.04 -6.57 5.71
N ALA A 173 -2.00 -6.16 4.99
CA ALA A 173 -2.11 -5.17 3.92
C ALA A 173 -3.02 -5.66 2.78
N TRP A 174 -3.00 -6.96 2.49
CA TRP A 174 -3.88 -7.56 1.49
C TRP A 174 -5.36 -7.55 1.92
N GLN A 175 -5.65 -7.91 3.17
CA GLN A 175 -7.01 -7.87 3.72
C GLN A 175 -7.58 -6.45 3.70
N ASP A 176 -6.76 -5.45 4.04
CA ASP A 176 -7.19 -4.05 3.96
C ASP A 176 -7.38 -3.57 2.53
N LEU A 177 -6.61 -4.07 1.57
CA LEU A 177 -6.87 -3.82 0.15
C LEU A 177 -8.24 -4.37 -0.27
N LYS A 178 -8.62 -5.58 0.16
CA LYS A 178 -9.96 -6.14 -0.15
C LYS A 178 -11.07 -5.20 0.33
N LYS A 179 -10.95 -4.67 1.55
CA LYS A 179 -11.89 -3.69 2.11
C LYS A 179 -11.86 -2.38 1.31
N THR A 180 -10.67 -1.88 0.99
CA THR A 180 -10.47 -0.65 0.22
C THR A 180 -11.14 -0.72 -1.14
N LEU A 181 -10.99 -1.82 -1.88
CA LEU A 181 -11.62 -2.01 -3.19
C LEU A 181 -13.15 -2.03 -3.09
N LYS A 182 -13.69 -2.66 -2.03
CA LYS A 182 -15.13 -2.61 -1.74
C LYS A 182 -15.61 -1.17 -1.50
N ASP A 183 -14.87 -0.41 -0.70
CA ASP A 183 -15.19 1.00 -0.41
C ASP A 183 -15.08 1.85 -1.69
N PHE A 184 -14.12 1.57 -2.57
CA PHE A 184 -13.98 2.28 -3.84
C PHE A 184 -15.18 2.06 -4.76
N ILE A 185 -15.73 0.84 -4.81
CA ILE A 185 -16.98 0.57 -5.54
C ILE A 185 -18.14 1.36 -4.95
N ALA A 186 -18.26 1.40 -3.62
CA ALA A 186 -19.33 2.15 -2.96
C ALA A 186 -19.28 3.67 -3.24
N ASN A 187 -18.06 4.20 -3.46
CA ASN A 187 -17.82 5.61 -3.80
C ASN A 187 -17.74 5.90 -5.30
N SER A 188 -17.89 4.89 -6.15
CA SER A 188 -17.97 5.06 -7.61
C SER A 188 -19.35 5.56 -8.04
N SER A 189 -19.48 6.06 -9.29
CA SER A 189 -20.79 6.51 -9.77
C SER A 189 -21.78 5.34 -9.81
N SER A 190 -23.04 5.57 -9.45
CA SER A 190 -24.09 4.55 -9.60
C SER A 190 -24.51 4.32 -11.05
N LYS A 191 -24.00 5.13 -12.00
CA LYS A 191 -24.31 4.97 -13.43
C LYS A 191 -23.69 3.68 -13.95
N THR A 192 -24.51 2.86 -14.60
CA THR A 192 -24.09 1.60 -15.23
C THR A 192 -23.05 1.77 -16.33
N THR A 193 -22.89 2.98 -16.86
CA THR A 193 -21.90 3.33 -17.88
C THR A 193 -20.58 3.86 -17.31
N ASP A 194 -20.41 3.92 -15.98
CA ASP A 194 -19.17 4.39 -15.36
C ASP A 194 -18.01 3.38 -15.60
N PRO A 195 -16.97 3.76 -16.37
CA PRO A 195 -15.85 2.87 -16.65
C PRO A 195 -15.02 2.56 -15.41
N GLU A 196 -14.92 3.47 -14.42
CA GLU A 196 -14.19 3.19 -13.17
C GLU A 196 -14.89 2.10 -12.36
N ARG A 197 -16.21 2.24 -12.20
CA ARG A 197 -17.03 1.23 -11.53
C ARG A 197 -16.89 -0.14 -12.19
N SER A 198 -16.99 -0.19 -13.52
CA SER A 198 -16.90 -1.46 -14.27
C SER A 198 -15.55 -2.17 -14.05
N VAL A 199 -14.45 -1.42 -14.01
CA VAL A 199 -13.12 -1.95 -13.71
C VAL A 199 -13.04 -2.46 -12.27
N LEU A 200 -13.49 -1.67 -11.30
CA LEU A 200 -13.47 -2.01 -9.89
C LEU A 200 -14.34 -3.25 -9.58
N GLU A 201 -15.55 -3.31 -10.14
CA GLU A 201 -16.46 -4.44 -9.96
C GLU A 201 -15.88 -5.73 -10.57
N ASN A 202 -15.23 -5.65 -11.73
CA ASN A 202 -14.58 -6.81 -12.34
C ASN A 202 -13.42 -7.32 -11.44
N ILE A 203 -12.54 -6.42 -10.98
CA ILE A 203 -11.47 -6.80 -10.03
C ILE A 203 -12.06 -7.43 -8.77
N TYR A 204 -13.04 -6.78 -8.15
CA TYR A 204 -13.59 -7.21 -6.87
C TYR A 204 -14.42 -8.50 -6.97
N LYS A 205 -15.10 -8.74 -8.10
CA LYS A 205 -15.79 -10.00 -8.38
C LYS A 205 -14.80 -11.17 -8.32
N ASN A 206 -13.67 -11.06 -8.99
CA ASN A 206 -12.63 -12.10 -8.99
C ASN A 206 -12.00 -12.25 -7.59
N LEU A 207 -11.84 -11.14 -6.86
CA LEU A 207 -11.33 -11.14 -5.48
C LEU A 207 -12.22 -11.88 -4.49
N ARG A 208 -13.55 -11.83 -4.68
CA ARG A 208 -14.54 -12.53 -3.84
C ARG A 208 -14.70 -14.00 -4.19
N ALA A 209 -14.35 -14.41 -5.41
CA ALA A 209 -14.49 -15.80 -5.85
C ALA A 209 -13.53 -16.75 -5.11
N ASN A 210 -12.45 -16.24 -4.50
CA ASN A 210 -11.60 -17.01 -3.60
C ASN A 210 -11.26 -16.22 -2.31
N ASN A 211 -11.83 -16.65 -1.19
CA ASN A 211 -11.56 -16.04 0.12
C ASN A 211 -10.10 -16.22 0.56
N ASP A 212 -9.48 -17.35 0.21
CA ASP A 212 -8.14 -17.75 0.63
C ASP A 212 -7.04 -17.25 -0.31
N PHE A 213 -7.38 -16.58 -1.41
CA PHE A 213 -6.37 -16.02 -2.31
C PHE A 213 -5.68 -14.81 -1.65
N SER A 214 -4.34 -14.85 -1.60
CA SER A 214 -3.47 -13.69 -1.49
C SER A 214 -2.21 -13.81 -2.37
N PRO A 215 -1.70 -12.71 -2.94
CA PRO A 215 -0.43 -12.73 -3.67
C PRO A 215 0.75 -13.21 -2.81
N SER A 216 0.71 -12.99 -1.49
CA SER A 216 1.74 -13.49 -0.57
C SER A 216 1.74 -15.01 -0.45
N GLU A 217 0.57 -15.64 -0.41
CA GLU A 217 0.47 -17.11 -0.36
C GLU A 217 0.91 -17.72 -1.68
N THR A 218 0.52 -17.12 -2.82
CA THR A 218 1.03 -17.53 -4.14
C THR A 218 2.56 -17.46 -4.19
N ARG A 219 3.16 -16.37 -3.70
CA ARG A 219 4.62 -16.20 -3.66
C ARG A 219 5.26 -17.22 -2.72
N ASN A 220 4.66 -17.49 -1.57
CA ASN A 220 5.17 -18.47 -0.62
C ASN A 220 5.10 -19.89 -1.20
N TYR A 221 4.00 -20.25 -1.87
CA TYR A 221 3.88 -21.53 -2.55
C TYR A 221 4.98 -21.72 -3.58
N LEU A 222 5.13 -20.75 -4.50
CA LEU A 222 6.14 -20.80 -5.56
C LEU A 222 7.59 -20.88 -5.04
N ASN A 223 7.89 -20.24 -3.90
CA ASN A 223 9.28 -20.17 -3.41
C ASN A 223 9.65 -21.23 -2.37
N TYR A 224 8.69 -21.77 -1.63
CA TYR A 224 8.97 -22.63 -0.47
C TYR A 224 8.51 -24.08 -0.65
N VAL A 225 7.72 -24.39 -1.69
CA VAL A 225 7.33 -25.76 -2.03
C VAL A 225 8.34 -26.34 -3.02
N SER A 226 9.06 -27.39 -2.64
CA SER A 226 10.13 -27.97 -3.46
C SER A 226 9.67 -28.50 -4.82
N GLU A 227 8.45 -29.03 -4.88
CA GLU A 227 7.83 -29.64 -6.05
C GLU A 227 7.60 -28.63 -7.17
N VAL A 228 7.56 -27.33 -6.84
CA VAL A 228 7.52 -26.25 -7.83
C VAL A 228 8.71 -26.30 -8.77
N ALA A 229 9.88 -26.79 -8.33
CA ALA A 229 11.03 -26.95 -9.21
C ALA A 229 10.76 -27.96 -10.35
N LEU A 230 10.00 -29.02 -10.08
CA LEU A 230 9.58 -29.98 -11.10
C LEU A 230 8.60 -29.33 -12.08
N ASP A 231 7.62 -28.59 -11.56
CA ASP A 231 6.66 -27.86 -12.38
C ASP A 231 7.33 -26.77 -13.25
N GLU A 232 8.40 -26.14 -12.79
CA GLU A 232 9.21 -25.21 -13.58
C GLU A 232 10.00 -25.91 -14.69
N ILE A 233 10.66 -27.04 -14.40
CA ILE A 233 11.36 -27.84 -15.41
C ILE A 233 10.39 -28.31 -16.50
N GLU A 234 9.17 -28.67 -16.11
CA GLU A 234 8.10 -29.10 -17.00
C GLU A 234 7.32 -27.94 -17.65
N SER A 235 7.73 -26.68 -17.41
CA SER A 235 7.09 -25.47 -17.97
C SER A 235 5.59 -25.33 -17.65
N LYS A 236 5.13 -25.88 -16.52
CA LYS A 236 3.74 -25.81 -16.05
C LYS A 236 3.40 -24.48 -15.37
N ILE A 237 4.41 -23.74 -14.92
CA ILE A 237 4.26 -22.44 -14.29
C ILE A 237 4.65 -21.38 -15.30
N VAL A 238 3.80 -20.37 -15.46
CA VAL A 238 4.06 -19.20 -16.31
C VAL A 238 3.66 -17.95 -15.55
N CYS A 239 4.59 -17.02 -15.38
CA CYS A 239 4.37 -15.69 -14.88
C CYS A 239 4.35 -14.71 -16.06
N PRO A 240 3.18 -14.40 -16.65
CA PRO A 240 3.11 -13.52 -17.80
C PRO A 240 3.60 -12.12 -17.43
N GLN A 241 4.26 -11.44 -18.37
CA GLN A 241 4.79 -10.07 -18.20
C GLN A 241 4.05 -9.09 -19.12
N PRO A 242 2.71 -8.92 -19.01
CA PRO A 242 1.99 -7.99 -19.85
C PRO A 242 2.43 -6.56 -19.54
N LYS A 243 2.63 -5.76 -20.59
CA LYS A 243 2.89 -4.34 -20.45
C LYS A 243 1.72 -3.65 -19.75
N ILE A 244 1.99 -2.64 -18.94
CA ILE A 244 0.96 -1.95 -18.16
C ILE A 244 -0.11 -1.26 -19.02
N GLU A 245 0.26 -0.81 -20.23
CA GLU A 245 -0.67 -0.23 -21.21
C GLU A 245 -1.71 -1.26 -21.70
N SER A 246 -1.42 -2.55 -21.53
CA SER A 246 -2.33 -3.64 -21.84
C SER A 246 -3.26 -4.01 -20.68
N PHE A 247 -3.30 -3.21 -19.60
CA PHE A 247 -4.11 -3.49 -18.41
C PHE A 247 -5.58 -3.80 -18.73
N ILE A 248 -6.26 -2.93 -19.49
CA ILE A 248 -7.68 -3.11 -19.83
C ILE A 248 -7.89 -4.40 -20.62
N LYS A 249 -7.02 -4.67 -21.60
CA LYS A 249 -7.07 -5.92 -22.39
C LYS A 249 -6.88 -7.14 -21.48
N THR A 250 -5.91 -7.09 -20.57
CA THR A 250 -5.62 -8.19 -19.64
C THR A 250 -6.80 -8.46 -18.70
N LEU A 251 -7.41 -7.40 -18.18
CA LEU A 251 -8.59 -7.47 -17.32
C LEU A 251 -9.81 -8.06 -18.04
N THR A 252 -10.08 -7.66 -19.29
CA THR A 252 -11.26 -8.14 -20.03
C THR A 252 -11.11 -9.58 -20.49
N THR A 253 -9.89 -10.08 -20.67
CA THR A 253 -9.62 -11.48 -21.04
C THR A 253 -9.47 -12.43 -19.85
N LEU A 254 -9.48 -11.92 -18.62
CA LEU A 254 -9.30 -12.76 -17.44
C LEU A 254 -10.48 -13.72 -17.26
N ASN A 255 -10.19 -15.02 -17.25
CA ASN A 255 -11.12 -16.06 -16.83
C ASN A 255 -10.59 -16.71 -15.54
N TYR A 256 -11.00 -16.18 -14.39
CA TYR A 256 -10.50 -16.64 -13.09
C TYR A 256 -11.15 -17.98 -12.68
N ASN A 257 -10.33 -19.00 -12.40
CA ASN A 257 -10.79 -20.33 -12.01
C ASN A 257 -10.10 -20.87 -10.74
N ASN A 258 -9.47 -20.00 -9.95
CA ASN A 258 -8.72 -20.35 -8.74
C ASN A 258 -7.52 -21.30 -8.93
N SER A 259 -7.06 -21.53 -10.17
CA SER A 259 -5.77 -22.19 -10.41
C SER A 259 -4.59 -21.27 -10.04
N LEU A 260 -3.40 -21.86 -9.88
CA LEU A 260 -2.16 -21.12 -9.72
C LEU A 260 -1.96 -20.08 -10.85
N ALA A 261 -2.20 -20.46 -12.10
CA ALA A 261 -2.11 -19.56 -13.25
C ALA A 261 -3.09 -18.38 -13.17
N SER A 262 -4.34 -18.63 -12.74
CA SER A 262 -5.31 -17.56 -12.50
C SER A 262 -4.91 -16.67 -11.32
N ASN A 263 -4.35 -17.23 -10.25
CA ASN A 263 -3.87 -16.48 -9.08
C ASN A 263 -2.70 -15.56 -9.44
N ILE A 264 -1.77 -16.03 -10.26
CA ILE A 264 -0.67 -15.22 -10.82
C ILE A 264 -1.23 -14.10 -11.70
N SER A 265 -2.07 -14.44 -12.69
CA SER A 265 -2.64 -13.47 -13.64
C SER A 265 -3.48 -12.41 -12.94
N PHE A 266 -4.25 -12.80 -11.93
CA PHE A 266 -5.08 -11.87 -11.17
C PHE A 266 -4.25 -10.97 -10.25
N SER A 267 -3.17 -11.50 -9.65
CA SER A 267 -2.17 -10.68 -8.95
C SER A 267 -1.62 -9.59 -9.88
N ILE A 268 -1.34 -9.94 -11.14
CA ILE A 268 -0.85 -9.01 -12.16
C ILE A 268 -1.81 -7.85 -12.42
N ILE A 269 -3.07 -8.17 -12.64
CA ILE A 269 -4.13 -7.18 -12.86
C ILE A 269 -4.23 -6.22 -11.67
N ILE A 270 -4.19 -6.73 -10.44
CA ILE A 270 -4.29 -5.90 -9.24
C ILE A 270 -3.07 -5.00 -9.09
N GLY A 271 -1.86 -5.53 -9.29
CA GLY A 271 -0.64 -4.73 -9.25
C GLY A 271 -0.66 -3.59 -10.26
N GLN A 272 -1.07 -3.88 -11.51
CA GLN A 272 -1.20 -2.89 -12.57
C GLN A 272 -2.24 -1.82 -12.22
N TYR A 273 -3.43 -2.21 -11.74
CA TYR A 273 -4.47 -1.27 -11.32
C TYR A 273 -3.96 -0.31 -10.24
N LEU A 274 -3.33 -0.85 -9.19
CA LEU A 274 -2.81 -0.03 -8.09
C LEU A 274 -1.69 0.91 -8.55
N PHE A 275 -0.81 0.45 -9.43
CA PHE A 275 0.24 1.29 -9.97
C PHE A 275 -0.34 2.42 -10.82
N LEU A 276 -1.26 2.11 -11.74
CA LEU A 276 -1.92 3.12 -12.57
C LEU A 276 -2.64 4.17 -11.71
N LEU A 277 -3.36 3.74 -10.67
CA LEU A 277 -4.03 4.66 -9.73
C LEU A 277 -3.03 5.58 -9.02
N ASN A 278 -1.96 5.01 -8.46
CA ASN A 278 -0.93 5.78 -7.77
C ASN A 278 -0.20 6.74 -8.73
N SER A 279 0.12 6.29 -9.95
CA SER A 279 0.77 7.11 -10.98
C SER A 279 -0.11 8.27 -11.43
N GLU A 280 -1.42 8.06 -11.59
CA GLU A 280 -2.33 9.15 -11.96
C GLU A 280 -2.37 10.22 -10.87
N LEU A 281 -2.43 9.81 -9.60
CA LEU A 281 -2.41 10.73 -8.45
C LEU A 281 -1.08 11.50 -8.35
N VAL A 282 0.05 10.83 -8.61
CA VAL A 282 1.37 11.47 -8.71
C VAL A 282 1.38 12.51 -9.83
N ASN A 283 0.90 12.14 -11.02
CA ASN A 283 0.88 13.02 -12.19
C ASN A 283 0.01 14.25 -11.93
N ASP A 284 -1.18 14.07 -11.33
CA ASP A 284 -2.08 15.17 -10.96
C ASP A 284 -1.40 16.15 -9.97
N LEU A 285 -0.69 15.63 -8.98
CA LEU A 285 0.02 16.46 -8.01
C LEU A 285 1.22 17.18 -8.64
N GLN A 286 1.98 16.51 -9.53
CA GLN A 286 3.07 17.13 -10.27
C GLN A 286 2.60 18.16 -11.30
N GLY A 287 1.41 17.97 -11.89
CA GLY A 287 0.78 18.95 -12.79
C GLY A 287 0.41 20.24 -12.06
N ARG A 288 0.12 20.16 -10.75
CA ARG A 288 -0.19 21.32 -9.90
C ARG A 288 1.06 21.98 -9.31
N ASP A 289 2.01 21.17 -8.85
CA ASP A 289 3.33 21.64 -8.40
C ASP A 289 4.43 20.76 -9.03
N PRO A 290 5.12 21.25 -10.07
CA PRO A 290 6.20 20.52 -10.71
C PRO A 290 7.40 20.25 -9.80
N LYS A 291 7.46 20.82 -8.59
CA LYS A 291 8.51 20.52 -7.60
C LYS A 291 8.11 19.39 -6.65
N GLN A 292 6.87 18.90 -6.70
CA GLN A 292 6.43 17.72 -5.95
C GLN A 292 7.00 16.42 -6.55
N PHE A 293 7.19 15.44 -5.67
CA PHE A 293 7.67 14.10 -6.01
C PHE A 293 8.95 14.03 -6.87
N LYS A 294 10.04 14.59 -6.34
CA LYS A 294 11.32 14.74 -7.07
C LYS A 294 12.05 13.42 -7.31
N LEU A 295 11.86 12.40 -6.48
CA LEU A 295 12.54 11.11 -6.59
C LEU A 295 12.00 10.30 -7.76
N ILE A 296 10.70 10.39 -8.05
CA ILE A 296 10.06 9.65 -9.16
C ILE A 296 10.72 9.98 -10.50
N ARG A 297 11.16 11.24 -10.69
CA ARG A 297 11.85 11.69 -11.91
C ARG A 297 13.27 11.15 -12.06
N LYS A 298 13.87 10.66 -10.97
CA LYS A 298 15.24 10.14 -10.96
C LYS A 298 15.31 8.64 -11.24
N VAL A 299 14.18 7.95 -11.21
CA VAL A 299 14.08 6.54 -11.55
C VAL A 299 13.78 6.45 -13.04
N VAL A 300 14.82 6.17 -13.84
CA VAL A 300 14.70 5.84 -15.27
C VAL A 300 14.65 4.33 -15.38
#